data_AF-A0A926CSV7-F1
#
_entry.id   AF-A0A926CSV7-F1
#
_cell.length_a   1.000
_cell.length_b   1.000
_cell.length_c   1.000
_cell.angle_alpha   90.00
_cell.angle_beta   90.00
_cell.angle_gamma   90.00
#
_symmetry.space_group_name_H-M   'P 1'
#
loop_
_entity.id
_entity.type
_entity.pdbx_description
1 polymer ?
#
loop_
_entity_poly.entity_id
_entity_poly.type
_entity_poly.pdbx_seq_one_letter_code
_entity_poly.pdbx_strand_id
1 'polypeptide(L)' 'MYLDAFTLSALVDEFLDSLVGGRVQDTLSVDSTGLGLEIYSYADHRRRYLYLNADNQQPR' A
#
# COMPACT_ATOMS: atom_id res chain seq x y z
N MET A 1 -5.76 9.11 -11.04
CA MET A 1 -5.38 9.86 -9.81
C MET A 1 -4.10 10.59 -10.14
N TYR A 2 -4.00 11.89 -9.88
CA TYR A 2 -2.73 12.60 -10.01
C TYR A 2 -1.94 12.34 -8.73
N LEU A 3 -0.88 11.53 -8.82
CA LEU A 3 -0.01 11.22 -7.69
C LEU A 3 1.13 12.25 -7.69
N ASP A 4 0.93 13.37 -7.00
CA ASP A 4 1.96 14.38 -6.82
C ASP A 4 2.66 14.23 -5.46
N ALA A 5 3.67 15.07 -5.21
CA ALA A 5 4.44 15.00 -3.96
C ALA A 5 3.57 15.24 -2.72
N PHE A 6 2.54 16.10 -2.82
CA PHE A 6 1.63 16.37 -1.71
C PHE A 6 0.73 15.17 -1.41
N THR A 7 0.13 14.58 -2.45
CA THR A 7 -0.69 13.38 -2.33
C THR A 7 0.13 12.22 -1.78
N LEU A 8 1.37 12.03 -2.26
CA LEU A 8 2.27 11.01 -1.75
C LEU A 8 2.62 11.25 -0.27
N SER A 9 2.86 12.50 0.12
CA SER A 9 3.17 12.83 1.53
C SER A 9 2.00 12.49 2.46
N ALA A 10 0.76 12.77 2.05
CA ALA A 10 -0.44 12.42 2.81
C ALA A 10 -0.65 10.90 2.91
N LEU A 11 -0.41 10.17 1.82
CA LEU A 11 -0.46 8.70 1.83
C LEU A 11 0.59 8.10 2.76
N VAL A 12 1.82 8.63 2.75
CA VAL A 12 2.88 8.18 3.64
C VAL A 12 2.50 8.42 5.11
N ASP A 13 1.92 9.58 5.43
CA ASP A 13 1.42 9.88 6.78
C ASP A 13 0.35 8.86 7.22
N GLU A 14 -0.62 8.56 6.35
CA GLU A 14 -1.63 7.52 6.63
C GLU A 14 -0.99 6.12 6.77
N PHE A 15 0.07 5.81 6.03
CA PHE A 15 0.78 4.54 6.16
C PHE A 15 1.53 4.41 7.48
N LEU A 16 2.08 5.52 8.02
CA LEU A 16 2.73 5.53 9.33
C LEU A 16 1.75 5.14 10.44
N ASP A 17 0.53 5.64 10.38
CA ASP A 17 -0.49 5.34 11.39
C ASP A 17 -1.07 3.93 11.27
N SER A 18 -1.04 3.38 10.06
CA SER A 18 -1.99 2.34 9.69
C SER A 18 -1.35 1.06 9.16
N LEU A 19 -0.14 1.12 8.60
CA LEU A 19 0.61 -0.03 8.10
C LEU A 19 1.91 -0.29 8.87
N VAL A 20 2.58 0.76 9.34
CA VAL A 20 3.87 0.64 10.03
C VAL A 20 3.73 -0.16 11.33
N GLY A 21 4.73 -1.01 11.58
CA GLY A 21 4.71 -1.96 12.69
C GLY A 21 3.89 -3.22 12.42
N GLY A 22 3.10 -3.27 11.34
CA GLY A 22 2.42 -4.48 10.88
C GLY A 22 3.36 -5.51 10.27
N ARG A 23 2.85 -6.72 10.06
CA ARG A 23 3.56 -7.83 9.41
C ARG A 23 2.95 -8.14 8.05
N VAL A 24 3.76 -8.15 7.00
CA VAL A 24 3.37 -8.71 5.70
C VAL A 24 3.13 -10.21 5.87
N GLN A 25 1.91 -10.65 5.60
CA GLN A 25 1.50 -12.05 5.70
C GLN A 25 1.52 -12.76 4.35
N ASP A 26 1.20 -12.04 3.28
CA ASP A 26 1.16 -12.58 1.93
C ASP A 26 1.47 -11.52 0.87
N THR A 27 1.85 -11.99 -0.32
CA THR A 27 2.13 -11.17 -1.49
C THR A 27 1.43 -11.76 -2.72
N LEU A 28 0.71 -10.94 -3.47
CA LEU A 28 -0.02 -11.35 -4.66
C LEU A 28 0.50 -10.60 -5.89
N SER A 29 0.92 -11.33 -6.92
CA SER A 29 1.08 -10.75 -8.26
C SER A 29 -0.31 -10.54 -8.86
N VAL A 30 -0.75 -9.30 -8.99
CA VAL A 30 -2.13 -8.99 -9.46
C VAL A 30 -2.17 -8.93 -10.99
N ASP A 31 -1.17 -8.30 -11.59
CA ASP A 31 -1.00 -8.17 -13.03
C ASP A 31 0.51 -8.03 -13.37
N SER A 32 0.85 -7.68 -14.61
CA SER A 32 2.24 -7.54 -15.06
C SER A 32 3.03 -6.43 -14.38
N THR A 33 2.35 -5.47 -13.75
CA THR A 33 2.90 -4.27 -13.12
C THR A 33 2.39 -4.03 -11.70
N GLY A 34 1.49 -4.89 -11.22
CA GLY A 34 0.75 -4.73 -9.98
C GLY A 34 1.14 -5.76 -8.93
N LEU A 35 1.39 -5.29 -7.71
CA LEU A 35 1.71 -6.08 -6.53
C LEU A 35 0.72 -5.76 -5.40
N GLY A 36 0.08 -6.80 -4.87
CA GLY A 36 -0.74 -6.72 -3.66
C GLY A 36 0.02 -7.26 -2.45
N LEU A 37 -0.13 -6.60 -1.30
CA LEU A 37 0.38 -7.06 -0.01
C LEU A 37 -0.79 -7.21 0.96
N GLU A 38 -0.88 -8.38 1.62
CA GLU A 38 -1.71 -8.54 2.82
C GLU A 38 -0.84 -8.24 4.04
N ILE A 39 -1.23 -7.21 4.81
CA ILE A 39 -0.51 -6.75 6.00
C ILE A 39 -1.41 -6.91 7.20
N TYR A 40 -0.95 -7.64 8.21
CA TYR A 40 -1.61 -7.69 9.50
C TYR A 40 -1.07 -6.59 10.41
N SER A 41 -1.91 -5.62 10.76
CA SER A 41 -1.57 -4.58 11.72
C SER A 41 -1.80 -5.07 13.14
N TYR A 42 -0.76 -5.00 13.96
CA TYR A 42 -0.84 -5.38 15.38
C TYR A 42 -1.52 -4.30 16.24
N ALA A 43 -1.55 -3.05 15.79
CA ALA A 43 -2.12 -1.94 16.54
C ALA A 43 -3.66 -2.02 16.61
N ASP A 44 -4.30 -2.42 15.53
CA ASP A 44 -5.77 -2.54 15.42
C ASP A 44 -6.26 -3.98 15.24
N HIS A 45 -5.34 -4.95 15.22
CA HIS A 45 -5.61 -6.38 15.00
C HIS A 45 -6.37 -6.69 13.71
N ARG A 46 -6.14 -5.91 12.64
CA ARG A 46 -6.83 -6.06 11.36
C ARG A 46 -5.90 -6.38 10.21
N ARG A 47 -6.46 -7.07 9.21
CA ARG A 47 -5.83 -7.25 7.90
C ARG A 47 -6.08 -6.01 7.05
N ARG A 48 -5.02 -5.54 6.42
CA ARG A 48 -5.00 -4.40 5.52
C ARG A 48 -4.39 -4.84 4.20
N TYR A 49 -4.85 -4.23 3.12
CA TYR A 49 -4.42 -4.57 1.77
C TYR A 49 -3.77 -3.34 1.15
N LEU A 50 -2.49 -3.46 0.78
CA LEU A 50 -1.78 -2.44 0.03
C LEU A 50 -1.63 -2.91 -1.40
N TYR A 51 -2.04 -2.07 -2.35
CA TYR A 51 -1.86 -2.31 -3.78
C TYR A 51 -0.87 -1.29 -4.33
N LEU A 52 0.13 -1.79 -5.06
CA LEU A 52 1.16 -1.00 -5.73
C LEU A 52 1.11 -1.32 -7.21
N ASN A 53 1.15 -0.31 -8.07
CA ASN A 53 1.11 -0.49 -9.51
C ASN A 53 2.07 0.47 -10.23
N ALA A 54 2.91 -0.11 -11.08
CA ALA A 54 3.94 0.59 -11.86
C ALA A 54 3.56 0.81 -13.34
N ASP A 55 2.26 0.76 -13.68
CA ASP A 55 1.77 1.10 -15.02
C ASP A 55 2.09 2.55 -15.36
N ASN A 56 2.68 2.78 -16.53
CA ASN A 56 3.14 4.11 -16.94
C ASN A 56 2.00 5.11 -17.19
N GLN A 57 0.78 4.64 -17.42
CA GLN A 57 -0.41 5.49 -17.63
C GLN A 57 -1.16 5.74 -16.32
N GLN A 58 -1.10 4.81 -15.36
CA GLN A 58 -1.84 4.91 -14.10
C GLN A 58 -1.04 4.43 -12.86
N PRO A 59 0.16 4.99 -12.59
CA PRO A 59 0.96 4.56 -11.45
C PRO A 59 0.28 4.96 -10.13
N ARG A 60 0.28 4.06 -9.14
CA ARG A 60 -0.33 4.29 -7.82
C ARG A 60 0.18 3.34 -6.75
#